data_AF-A0A9D6CJR9-F1
#
_entry.id   AF-A0A9D6CJR9-F1
#
_cell.length_a   1.000
_cell.length_b   1.000
_cell.length_c   1.000
_cell.angle_alpha   90.00
_cell.angle_beta   90.00
_cell.angle_gamma   90.00
#
_symmetry.space_group_name_H-M   'P 1'
#
loop_
_entity.id
_entity.type
_entity.pdbx_description
1 polymer ?
#
loop_
_entity_poly.entity_id
_entity_poly.type
_entity_poly.pdbx_seq_one_letter_code
_entity_poly.pdbx_strand_id
1 'polypeptide(L)'
;MTRRAALDEITRLTTANYSSGPTADHSDPSKDVWVFGQVLEGTELGTVEVYIKLRLTQPAGAGRAAQGFVWSFHAAERPLRYPFRGGGRGGGGGGGRGGG
;
A
#
# COMPACT_ATOMS: atom_id res chain seq x y z
N MET A 1 -9.58 15.17 1.10
CA MET A 1 -8.10 15.02 0.97
C MET A 1 -7.62 15.84 -0.21
N THR A 2 -6.51 16.60 -0.07
CA THR A 2 -5.93 17.36 -1.19
C THR A 2 -4.99 16.49 -2.03
N ARG A 3 -4.71 16.90 -3.28
CA ARG A 3 -3.75 16.20 -4.15
C ARG A 3 -2.36 16.06 -3.51
N ARG A 4 -1.89 17.07 -2.79
CA ARG A 4 -0.59 17.04 -2.11
C ARG A 4 -0.55 16.00 -1.00
N ALA A 5 -1.58 15.98 -0.16
CA ALA A 5 -1.70 14.97 0.90
C ALA A 5 -1.71 13.55 0.32
N ALA A 6 -2.42 13.32 -0.81
CA ALA A 6 -2.46 12.01 -1.45
C ALA A 6 -1.08 11.55 -1.92
N LEU A 7 -0.28 12.47 -2.48
CA LEU A 7 1.10 12.17 -2.87
C LEU A 7 1.98 11.82 -1.67
N ASP A 8 1.83 12.55 -0.56
CA ASP A 8 2.60 12.29 0.67
C ASP A 8 2.30 10.90 1.22
N GLU A 9 1.04 10.45 1.17
CA GLU A 9 0.68 9.08 1.57
C GLU A 9 1.19 8.02 0.58
N ILE A 10 1.07 8.26 -0.73
CA ILE A 10 1.54 7.32 -1.76
C ILE A 10 3.06 7.10 -1.68
N THR A 11 3.82 8.15 -1.36
CA THR A 11 5.28 8.04 -1.18
C THR A 11 5.71 7.30 0.08
N ARG A 12 4.79 7.04 1.01
CA ARG A 12 5.02 6.26 2.23
C ARG A 12 4.65 4.78 2.09
N LEU A 13 4.09 4.38 0.93
CA LEU A 13 3.70 3.00 0.70
C LEU A 13 4.91 2.06 0.82
N THR A 14 4.69 0.95 1.52
CA THR A 14 5.66 -0.12 1.71
C THR A 14 5.11 -1.44 1.17
N THR A 15 5.94 -2.50 1.20
CA THR A 15 5.49 -3.85 0.88
C THR A 15 4.37 -4.35 1.79
N ALA A 16 4.26 -3.85 3.03
CA ALA A 16 3.15 -4.19 3.93
C ALA A 16 1.81 -3.60 3.48
N ASN A 17 1.84 -2.56 2.62
CA ASN A 17 0.66 -1.96 2.03
C ASN A 17 0.21 -2.67 0.74
N TYR A 18 1.03 -3.58 0.20
CA TYR A 18 0.69 -4.27 -1.04
C TYR A 18 -0.50 -5.21 -0.81
N SER A 19 -1.47 -5.15 -1.72
CA SER A 19 -2.65 -6.01 -1.73
C SER A 19 -2.60 -7.01 -2.88
N SER A 20 -2.46 -6.54 -4.11
CA SER A 20 -2.43 -7.41 -5.30
C SER A 20 -1.67 -6.76 -6.47
N GLY A 21 -1.31 -7.58 -7.46
CA GLY A 21 -0.56 -7.18 -8.63
C GLY A 21 0.74 -7.98 -8.81
N PRO A 22 1.59 -7.63 -9.79
CA PRO A 22 1.18 -6.91 -10.98
C PRO A 22 0.02 -7.64 -11.67
N THR A 23 -0.95 -6.87 -12.17
CA THR A 23 -1.97 -7.37 -13.09
C THR A 23 -1.93 -6.52 -14.35
N ALA A 24 -2.19 -7.13 -15.50
CA ALA A 24 -2.35 -6.39 -16.75
C ALA A 24 -3.46 -5.36 -16.61
N ASP A 25 -3.20 -4.14 -17.07
CA ASP A 25 -4.22 -3.12 -17.05
C ASP A 25 -5.32 -3.39 -18.08
N HIS A 26 -6.58 -3.15 -17.69
CA HIS A 26 -7.74 -3.38 -18.55
C HIS A 26 -7.76 -2.52 -19.82
N SER A 27 -7.27 -1.29 -19.74
CA SER A 27 -7.23 -0.34 -20.86
C SER A 27 -5.99 -0.53 -21.72
N ASP A 28 -4.92 -1.10 -21.15
CA ASP A 28 -3.67 -1.38 -21.86
C ASP A 28 -2.95 -2.59 -21.24
N PRO A 29 -3.13 -3.79 -21.82
CA PRO A 29 -2.54 -5.02 -21.29
C PRO A 29 -1.01 -5.04 -21.30
N SER A 30 -0.34 -4.11 -22.00
CA SER A 30 1.12 -3.98 -21.98
C SER A 30 1.65 -3.32 -20.69
N LYS A 31 0.75 -2.84 -19.84
CA LYS A 31 1.07 -2.12 -18.61
C LYS A 31 0.65 -2.93 -17.40
N ASP A 32 1.59 -3.06 -16.46
CA ASP A 32 1.29 -3.63 -15.15
C ASP A 32 0.75 -2.56 -14.19
N VAL A 33 -0.25 -2.95 -13.42
CA VAL A 33 -0.80 -2.16 -12.33
C VAL A 33 -0.73 -2.94 -11.02
N TRP A 34 -0.52 -2.21 -9.94
CA TRP A 34 -0.48 -2.73 -8.58
C TRP A 34 -1.56 -2.07 -7.76
N VAL A 35 -2.09 -2.84 -6.81
CA VAL A 35 -3.04 -2.39 -5.82
C VAL A 35 -2.34 -2.37 -4.46
N PHE A 36 -2.40 -1.22 -3.84
CA PHE A 36 -1.99 -1.00 -2.46
C PHE A 36 -3.21 -0.58 -1.63
N GLY A 37 -3.12 -0.86 -0.34
CA GLY A 37 -4.05 -0.38 0.66
C GLY A 37 -3.33 0.33 1.80
N GLN A 38 -3.96 1.36 2.33
CA GLN A 38 -3.41 2.09 3.48
C GLN A 38 -4.53 2.48 4.43
N VAL A 39 -4.27 2.38 5.73
CA VAL A 39 -5.19 2.88 6.75
C VAL A 39 -4.80 4.32 7.05
N LEU A 40 -5.72 5.25 6.82
CA LEU A 40 -5.58 6.65 7.16
C LEU A 40 -6.39 6.91 8.43
N GLU A 41 -5.71 7.36 9.48
CA GLU A 41 -6.34 7.76 10.74
C GLU A 41 -6.53 9.28 10.78
N GLY A 42 -7.47 9.75 11.60
CA GLY A 42 -7.68 11.19 11.80
C GLY A 42 -8.24 11.93 10.59
N THR A 43 -8.91 11.22 9.68
CA THR A 43 -9.65 11.86 8.57
C THR A 43 -10.97 12.44 9.09
N GLU A 44 -11.63 13.29 8.30
CA GLU A 44 -12.99 13.80 8.61
C GLU A 44 -14.01 12.67 8.82
N LEU A 45 -13.74 11.48 8.28
CA LEU A 45 -14.56 10.28 8.41
C LEU A 45 -14.02 9.31 9.48
N GLY A 46 -13.02 9.73 10.26
CA GLY A 46 -12.32 8.89 11.23
C GLY A 46 -11.21 8.06 10.59
N THR A 47 -11.22 6.75 10.85
CA THR A 47 -10.26 5.79 10.29
C THR A 47 -10.81 5.18 9.00
N VAL A 48 -10.09 5.33 7.90
CA VAL A 48 -10.51 4.85 6.57
C VAL A 48 -9.41 4.00 5.94
N GLU A 49 -9.76 2.81 5.46
CA GLU A 49 -8.89 2.05 4.55
C GLU A 49 -9.07 2.61 3.13
N VAL A 50 -7.98 3.02 2.50
CA VAL A 50 -7.98 3.52 1.12
C VAL A 50 -7.47 2.47 0.16
N TYR A 51 -8.11 2.38 -1.00
CA TYR A 51 -7.69 1.63 -2.17
C TYR A 51 -6.86 2.53 -3.08
N ILE A 52 -5.67 2.05 -3.45
CA ILE A 52 -4.73 2.79 -4.28
C ILE A 52 -4.32 1.89 -5.45
N LYS A 53 -4.72 2.26 -6.67
CA LYS A 53 -4.28 1.61 -7.91
C LYS A 53 -3.21 2.48 -8.57
N LEU A 54 -2.03 1.93 -8.80
CA LEU A 54 -0.93 2.66 -9.43
C LEU A 54 -0.16 1.82 -10.45
N ARG A 55 0.40 2.50 -11.45
CA ARG A 55 1.37 1.95 -12.40
C ARG A 55 2.74 2.53 -12.10
N LEU A 56 3.77 1.69 -12.14
CA LEU A 56 5.16 2.13 -12.09
C LEU A 56 5.79 2.01 -13.47
N THR A 57 6.59 3.00 -13.84
CA THR A 57 7.44 2.97 -15.03
C THR A 57 8.84 3.43 -14.66
N GLN A 58 9.85 2.92 -15.34
CA GLN A 58 11.22 3.36 -15.18
C GLN A 58 11.67 4.00 -16.49
N PRO A 59 11.63 5.34 -16.61
CA PRO A 59 12.04 6.01 -17.84
C PRO A 59 13.50 5.69 -18.18
N ALA A 60 13.81 5.59 -19.48
CA ALA A 60 15.18 5.40 -19.93
C ALA A 60 16.08 6.54 -19.41
N GLY A 61 17.23 6.20 -18.85
CA GLY A 61 18.16 7.17 -18.28
C GLY A 61 17.81 7.67 -16.87
N ALA A 62 16.69 7.25 -16.26
CA ALA A 62 16.30 7.67 -14.91
C ALA A 62 17.05 6.95 -13.77
N GLY A 63 18.01 6.08 -14.09
CA GLY A 63 18.73 5.29 -13.09
C GLY A 63 17.78 4.43 -12.26
N ARG A 64 17.76 4.65 -10.94
CA ARG A 64 16.85 3.95 -10.00
C ARG A 64 15.51 4.67 -9.78
N ALA A 65 15.30 5.84 -10.37
CA ALA A 65 14.06 6.57 -10.19
C ALA A 65 12.93 5.92 -11.01
N ALA A 66 11.80 5.68 -10.35
CA ALA A 66 10.58 5.23 -11.00
C ALA A 66 9.55 6.38 -11.04
N GLN A 67 8.81 6.46 -12.13
CA GLN A 67 7.65 7.34 -12.29
C GLN A 67 6.37 6.55 -12.02
N GLY A 68 5.61 6.99 -11.02
CA GLY A 68 4.31 6.43 -10.65
C GLY A 68 3.14 7.20 -11.27
N PHE A 69 2.17 6.46 -11.80
CA PHE A 69 0.88 6.99 -12.25
C PHE A 69 -0.23 6.43 -11.36
N VAL A 70 -0.93 7.30 -10.62
CA VAL A 70 -2.03 6.92 -9.74
C VAL A 70 -3.32 6.94 -10.54
N TRP A 71 -3.96 5.79 -10.64
CA TRP A 71 -5.19 5.60 -11.41
C TRP A 71 -6.43 5.73 -10.54
N SER A 72 -6.34 5.29 -9.29
CA SER A 72 -7.45 5.33 -8.35
C SER A 72 -6.91 5.57 -6.95
N PHE A 73 -7.58 6.46 -6.22
CA PHE A 73 -7.36 6.74 -4.81
C PHE A 73 -8.72 7.05 -4.19
N HIS A 74 -9.29 6.12 -3.42
CA HIS A 74 -10.58 6.29 -2.76
C HIS A 74 -10.70 5.38 -1.54
N ALA A 75 -11.75 5.57 -0.73
CA ALA A 75 -12.06 4.62 0.34
C ALA A 75 -12.30 3.22 -0.25
N ALA A 76 -11.76 2.20 0.39
CA ALA A 76 -11.93 0.82 -0.03
C ALA A 76 -13.39 0.40 0.18
N GLU A 77 -14.03 -0.10 -0.88
CA GLU A 77 -15.42 -0.58 -0.83
C GLU A 77 -15.56 -1.90 -0.06
N ARG A 78 -14.45 -2.64 0.05
CA ARG A 78 -14.33 -3.92 0.78
C ARG A 78 -12.95 -4.01 1.43
N PRO A 79 -12.81 -4.75 2.54
CA PRO A 79 -11.51 -4.96 3.18
C PRO A 79 -10.46 -5.50 2.21
N LEU A 80 -9.28 -4.90 2.19
CA LEU A 80 -8.16 -5.38 1.39
C LEU A 80 -7.39 -6.51 2.08
N ARG A 81 -6.80 -7.39 1.27
CA ARG A 81 -5.95 -8.48 1.77
C ARG A 81 -4.51 -8.11 1.53
N TYR A 82 -3.67 -8.25 2.55
CA TYR A 82 -2.26 -7.84 2.51
C TYR A 82 -1.33 -9.05 2.64
N PRO A 83 -0.85 -9.64 1.53
CA PRO A 83 -0.08 -10.89 1.55
C PRO A 83 1.22 -10.81 2.35
N PHE A 84 1.80 -9.62 2.47
CA PHE A 84 3.08 -9.40 3.14
C PHE A 84 2.93 -8.75 4.52
N ARG A 85 1.71 -8.45 4.96
CA ARG A 85 1.42 -7.92 6.29
C ARG A 85 1.15 -9.10 7.22
N GLY A 86 2.16 -9.53 7.99
CA GLY A 86 1.99 -10.57 9.02
C GLY A 86 2.95 -11.77 8.98
N GLY A 87 4.13 -11.66 8.37
CA GLY A 87 5.18 -12.69 8.41
C GLY A 87 6.10 -12.66 9.64
N GLY A 88 5.73 -11.95 10.71
CA GLY A 88 6.49 -11.90 11.97
C GLY A 88 5.72 -12.57 13.09
N ARG A 89 5.96 -13.87 13.32
CA ARG A 89 5.85 -14.43 14.67
C ARG A 89 6.92 -13.73 15.52
N GLY A 90 6.50 -12.69 16.23
CA GLY A 90 7.27 -12.00 17.26
C GLY A 90 6.33 -11.58 18.38
N GLY A 91 5.48 -12.51 18.83
CA GLY A 91 4.55 -12.32 19.94
C GLY A 91 4.69 -13.46 20.94
N GLY A 92 5.04 -13.09 22.18
CA GLY A 92 5.31 -13.95 23.33
C GLY A 92 6.64 -13.52 23.94
N GLY A 93 6.72 -12.50 24.79
CA GLY A 93 5.87 -12.22 25.94
C GLY A 93 6.80 -12.23 27.14
N GLY A 94 6.99 -11.07 27.78
CA GLY A 94 7.72 -10.99 29.05
C GLY A 94 6.94 -11.67 30.19
N GLY A 95 7.69 -12.17 31.17
CA GLY A 95 7.23 -12.77 32.43
C GLY A 95 8.10 -14.00 32.71
N GLY A 96 8.97 -14.08 33.72
CA GLY A 96 8.87 -13.54 35.06
C GLY A 96 8.61 -14.69 36.05
N ARG A 97 9.70 -15.20 36.64
CA ARG A 97 9.83 -15.94 37.93
C ARG A 97 9.14 -17.31 38.13
N GLY A 98 9.91 -18.21 38.77
CA GLY A 98 9.55 -19.49 39.39
C GLY A 98 10.38 -20.62 38.79
N GLY A 99 11.14 -21.46 39.49
CA GLY A 99 11.39 -21.76 40.89
C GLY A 99 12.07 -23.15 40.92
N GLY A 100 13.06 -23.36 41.79
CA GLY A 100 13.83 -24.60 41.90
C GLY A 100 15.21 -24.34 42.48
#